data_AF-U2C5K2-F1
#
_entry.id   AF-U2C5K2-F1
#
_cell.length_a   1.000
_cell.length_b   1.000
_cell.length_c   1.000
_cell.angle_alpha   90.00
_cell.angle_beta   90.00
_cell.angle_gamma   90.00
#
_symmetry.space_group_name_H-M   'P 1'
#
loop_
_entity.id
_entity.type
_entity.pdbx_description
1 polymer ?
#
loop_
_entity_poly.entity_id
_entity_poly.type
_entity_poly.pdbx_seq_one_letter_code
_entity_poly.pdbx_strand_id
1 'polypeptide(L)'
;MEEDTILYYNGKQFLLTNSIQELIGIINVPYRKEEMIENTSISKRWYWKKGALAYWYSEDDGGIRFFKSKEDYENVDISATEYSSEKEMIRAQGMYDSLYVKEYPEKVLSTFYIWDELGFNISTRGTSDTIARICIFPLPMRAIRSPFSKNKPNSQPKAIAAEKKDYEDYTRSLPKGAFKGKITYNGNTCDFSQLKATDWDKMVKQLGLEGAYYDDPGDSKQWSRRNRSYEVHITFNRMTNEGSIDYRSPDEVGSIDFVEKIIISK
;
A
#
# COMPACT_ATOMS: atom_id res chain seq x y z
N MET A 1 8.45 30.92 0.80
CA MET A 1 8.02 30.33 -0.47
C MET A 1 8.02 28.84 -0.23
N GLU A 2 6.84 28.30 0.04
CA GLU A 2 6.66 26.90 0.44
C GLU A 2 6.77 26.02 -0.80
N GLU A 3 7.60 24.98 -0.70
CA GLU A 3 7.88 24.02 -1.76
C GLU A 3 6.67 23.11 -1.96
N ASP A 4 5.71 23.57 -2.76
CA ASP A 4 4.80 22.68 -3.50
C ASP A 4 5.69 21.69 -4.26
N THR A 5 5.82 20.46 -3.77
CA THR A 5 6.79 19.51 -4.33
C THR A 5 6.43 19.20 -5.78
N ILE A 6 7.26 19.73 -6.70
CA ILE A 6 7.01 19.70 -8.13
C ILE A 6 7.50 18.37 -8.70
N LEU A 7 6.58 17.53 -9.14
CA LEU A 7 6.93 16.40 -10.00
C LEU A 7 6.97 16.88 -11.44
N TYR A 8 8.01 16.50 -12.17
CA TYR A 8 8.16 16.84 -13.58
C TYR A 8 8.06 15.58 -14.45
N TYR A 9 7.34 15.69 -15.56
CA TYR A 9 7.38 14.72 -16.66
C TYR A 9 7.51 15.46 -17.98
N ASN A 10 8.50 15.07 -18.80
CA ASN A 10 8.86 15.76 -20.03
C ASN A 10 9.00 17.29 -19.84
N GLY A 11 9.54 17.73 -18.70
CA GLY A 11 9.74 19.14 -18.37
C GLY A 11 8.47 19.90 -17.98
N LYS A 12 7.31 19.24 -17.90
CA LYS A 12 6.06 19.83 -17.41
C LYS A 12 5.81 19.45 -15.96
N GLN A 13 5.42 20.44 -15.16
CA GLN A 13 5.08 20.31 -13.75
C GLN A 13 3.72 19.64 -13.55
N PHE A 14 3.64 18.80 -12.53
CA PHE A 14 2.42 18.19 -12.03
C PHE A 14 2.17 18.61 -10.58
N LEU A 15 0.93 18.94 -10.27
CA LEU A 15 0.48 19.20 -8.91
C LEU A 15 -0.67 18.24 -8.56
N LEU A 16 -0.73 17.79 -7.31
CA LEU A 16 -1.88 17.02 -6.81
C LEU A 16 -3.17 17.86 -6.71
N THR A 17 -3.09 19.17 -6.92
CA THR A 17 -4.24 20.08 -7.04
C THR A 17 -4.85 20.10 -8.44
N ASN A 18 -4.16 19.56 -9.46
CA ASN A 18 -4.73 19.45 -10.80
C ASN A 18 -5.94 18.51 -10.83
N SER A 19 -6.85 18.75 -11.78
CA SER A 19 -7.85 17.74 -12.13
C SER A 19 -7.20 16.60 -12.92
N ILE A 20 -7.81 15.42 -12.90
CA ILE A 20 -7.33 14.31 -13.72
C ILE A 20 -7.34 14.63 -15.22
N GLN A 21 -8.29 15.45 -15.69
CA GLN A 21 -8.37 15.84 -17.10
C GLN A 21 -7.20 16.72 -17.53
N GLU A 22 -6.79 17.66 -16.68
CA GLU A 22 -5.59 18.47 -16.93
C GLU A 22 -4.35 17.60 -17.05
N LEU A 23 -4.18 16.63 -16.15
CA LEU A 23 -3.03 15.72 -16.19
C LEU A 23 -3.03 14.83 -17.43
N ILE A 24 -4.18 14.28 -17.82
CA ILE A 24 -4.31 13.50 -19.06
C ILE A 24 -3.89 14.35 -20.26
N GLY A 25 -4.32 15.62 -20.33
CA GLY A 25 -3.93 16.55 -21.39
C GLY A 25 -2.43 16.87 -21.40
N ILE A 26 -1.80 16.93 -20.23
CA ILE A 26 -0.35 17.14 -20.10
C ILE A 26 0.43 15.92 -20.60
N ILE A 27 0.02 14.72 -20.18
CA ILE A 27 0.70 13.46 -20.52
C ILE A 27 0.50 13.14 -22.01
N ASN A 28 -0.72 13.31 -22.52
CA ASN A 28 -1.08 13.12 -23.93
C ASN A 28 -0.64 11.77 -24.52
N VAL A 29 -0.76 10.71 -23.71
CA VAL A 29 -0.48 9.31 -24.09
C VAL A 29 -1.69 8.46 -23.72
N PRO A 30 -2.05 7.44 -24.51
CA PRO A 30 -3.14 6.53 -24.18
C PRO A 30 -3.01 5.92 -22.79
N TYR A 31 -4.14 5.81 -22.10
CA TYR A 31 -4.27 5.16 -20.81
C TYR A 31 -5.50 4.23 -20.83
N ARG A 32 -5.56 3.32 -19.87
CA ARG A 32 -6.79 2.57 -19.57
C ARG A 32 -7.38 3.01 -18.24
N LYS A 33 -8.69 2.90 -18.14
CA LYS A 33 -9.45 3.21 -16.92
C LYS A 33 -9.87 1.90 -16.26
N GLU A 34 -9.61 1.78 -14.96
CA GLU A 34 -10.13 0.69 -14.13
C GLU A 34 -10.90 1.30 -12.97
N GLU A 35 -12.11 0.82 -12.73
CA GLU A 35 -12.93 1.24 -11.61
C GLU A 35 -12.98 0.11 -10.60
N MET A 36 -12.71 0.45 -9.34
CA MET A 36 -12.71 -0.50 -8.25
C MET A 36 -13.52 0.05 -7.10
N ILE A 37 -14.37 -0.80 -6.55
CA ILE A 37 -15.05 -0.50 -5.31
C ILE A 37 -14.14 -0.99 -4.21
N GLU A 38 -13.58 -0.06 -3.43
CA GLU A 38 -12.93 -0.44 -2.17
C GLU A 38 -14.04 -0.92 -1.23
N ASN A 39 -14.01 -2.20 -0.87
CA ASN A 39 -15.02 -2.80 0.00
C ASN A 39 -15.03 -2.11 1.36
N THR A 40 -16.23 -2.04 1.94
CA THR A 40 -16.45 -1.57 3.29
C THR A 40 -15.73 -2.48 4.26
N SER A 41 -14.78 -1.96 5.03
CA SER A 41 -14.37 -2.64 6.26
C SER A 41 -15.21 -2.08 7.41
N ILE A 42 -15.68 -2.97 8.27
CA ILE A 42 -16.14 -2.56 9.60
C ILE A 42 -15.10 -3.09 10.56
N SER A 43 -14.43 -2.18 11.26
CA SER A 43 -13.56 -2.56 12.38
C SER A 43 -14.31 -2.35 13.68
N LYS A 44 -14.43 -3.42 14.47
CA LYS A 44 -14.95 -3.35 15.83
C LYS A 44 -13.83 -3.66 16.82
N ARG A 45 -13.73 -2.88 17.89
CA ARG A 45 -12.83 -3.12 19.01
C ARG A 45 -13.60 -3.01 20.32
N TRP A 46 -13.53 -4.05 21.14
CA TRP A 46 -14.16 -4.09 22.46
C TRP A 46 -13.08 -4.00 23.54
N TYR A 47 -13.34 -3.21 24.58
CA TYR A 47 -12.39 -2.94 25.66
C TYR A 47 -12.98 -3.32 27.02
N TRP A 48 -12.15 -3.89 27.88
CA TRP A 48 -12.45 -4.16 29.29
C TRP A 48 -11.48 -3.40 30.20
N LYS A 49 -11.95 -2.94 31.36
CA LYS A 49 -11.23 -2.10 32.36
C LYS A 49 -9.91 -2.67 32.90
N LYS A 50 -9.60 -3.94 32.61
CA LYS A 50 -8.35 -4.61 33.03
C LYS A 50 -7.29 -4.70 31.92
N GLY A 51 -7.44 -3.97 30.81
CA GLY A 51 -6.47 -3.95 29.71
C GLY A 51 -6.65 -5.07 28.68
N ALA A 52 -7.72 -5.86 28.80
CA ALA A 52 -8.12 -6.84 27.79
C ALA A 52 -8.83 -6.16 26.61
N LEU A 53 -8.60 -6.69 25.41
CA LEU A 53 -9.05 -6.13 24.13
C LEU A 53 -9.54 -7.27 23.22
N ALA A 54 -10.66 -7.07 22.53
CA ALA A 54 -11.01 -7.90 21.37
C ALA A 54 -11.05 -7.04 20.10
N TYR A 55 -10.64 -7.61 18.97
CA TYR A 55 -10.80 -6.98 17.66
C TYR A 55 -11.54 -7.90 16.68
N TRP A 56 -12.30 -7.27 15.79
CA TRP A 56 -12.89 -7.90 14.62
C TRP A 56 -12.61 -7.06 13.38
N TYR A 57 -12.26 -7.73 12.29
CA TYR A 57 -12.06 -7.15 10.97
C TYR A 57 -12.91 -7.95 9.96
N SER A 58 -13.84 -7.30 9.26
CA SER A 58 -14.60 -7.92 8.16
C SER A 58 -13.76 -7.92 6.87
N GLU A 59 -13.82 -8.87 5.93
CA GLU A 59 -14.91 -9.79 5.56
C GLU A 59 -14.49 -11.28 5.41
N ASP A 60 -13.22 -11.67 5.55
CA ASP A 60 -12.76 -13.00 5.11
C ASP A 60 -12.26 -13.98 6.20
N ASP A 61 -12.14 -13.57 7.46
CA ASP A 61 -11.49 -14.40 8.51
C ASP A 61 -12.41 -14.83 9.67
N GLY A 62 -13.74 -14.76 9.49
CA GLY A 62 -14.72 -15.61 10.18
C GLY A 62 -14.79 -15.62 11.72
N GLY A 63 -14.06 -14.77 12.46
CA GLY A 63 -14.03 -14.81 13.92
C GLY A 63 -13.57 -13.51 14.59
N ILE A 64 -13.95 -13.34 15.86
CA ILE A 64 -13.50 -12.27 16.77
C ILE A 64 -12.30 -12.79 17.55
N ARG A 65 -11.18 -12.06 17.54
CA ARG A 65 -9.99 -12.41 18.31
C ARG A 65 -9.94 -11.62 19.61
N PHE A 66 -9.89 -12.33 20.73
CA PHE A 66 -9.79 -11.77 22.08
C PHE A 66 -8.40 -11.94 22.66
N PHE A 67 -7.87 -10.87 23.24
CA PHE A 67 -6.57 -10.77 23.89
C PHE A 67 -6.77 -10.37 25.35
N LYS A 68 -6.12 -11.10 26.26
CA LYS A 68 -6.26 -10.87 27.71
C LYS A 68 -5.55 -9.60 28.17
N SER A 69 -4.59 -9.11 27.38
CA SER A 69 -3.83 -7.89 27.67
C SER A 69 -3.41 -7.16 26.39
N LYS A 70 -2.87 -5.94 26.55
CA LYS A 70 -2.26 -5.18 25.46
C LYS A 70 -0.95 -5.81 24.97
N GLU A 71 -0.17 -6.41 25.87
CA GLU A 71 1.08 -7.11 25.56
C GLU A 71 0.83 -8.37 24.71
N ASP A 72 -0.29 -9.05 24.95
CA ASP A 72 -0.78 -10.16 24.12
C ASP A 72 -1.14 -9.70 22.69
N TYR A 73 -1.72 -8.51 22.55
CA TYR A 73 -2.06 -7.94 21.24
C TYR A 73 -0.82 -7.57 20.42
N GLU A 74 0.24 -7.12 21.09
CA GLU A 74 1.52 -6.76 20.45
C GLU A 74 2.32 -8.02 20.03
N ASN A 75 2.02 -9.20 20.59
CA ASN A 75 2.64 -10.49 20.29
C ASN A 75 1.63 -11.44 19.59
N VAL A 76 1.27 -11.08 18.35
CA VAL A 76 0.13 -11.61 17.56
C VAL A 76 0.06 -13.14 17.44
N ASP A 77 1.18 -13.87 17.58
CA ASP A 77 1.25 -15.30 17.27
C ASP A 77 0.90 -16.28 18.42
N ILE A 78 0.62 -15.82 19.66
CA ILE A 78 0.63 -16.76 20.82
C ILE A 78 -0.64 -16.78 21.69
N SER A 79 -1.48 -15.74 21.78
CA SER A 79 -2.49 -15.68 22.87
C SER A 79 -3.91 -15.24 22.51
N ALA A 80 -4.27 -15.19 21.23
CA ALA A 80 -5.65 -14.88 20.83
C ALA A 80 -6.60 -16.05 21.08
N THR A 81 -7.71 -15.81 21.79
CA THR A 81 -8.87 -16.72 21.81
C THR A 81 -9.84 -16.30 20.71
N GLU A 82 -10.22 -17.23 19.84
CA GLU A 82 -11.15 -16.95 18.74
C GLU A 82 -12.60 -17.27 19.13
N TYR A 83 -13.51 -16.38 18.75
CA TYR A 83 -14.96 -16.54 18.91
C TYR A 83 -15.67 -16.42 17.58
N SER A 84 -16.68 -17.26 17.34
CA SER A 84 -17.45 -17.22 16.09
C SER A 84 -18.46 -16.07 16.03
N SER A 85 -18.80 -15.47 17.17
CA SER A 85 -19.76 -14.36 17.25
C SER A 85 -19.56 -13.47 18.48
N GLU A 86 -20.03 -12.22 18.40
CA GLU A 86 -20.03 -11.28 19.52
C GLU A 86 -20.82 -11.84 20.71
N LYS A 87 -21.93 -12.53 20.45
CA LYS A 87 -22.74 -13.19 21.48
C LYS A 87 -21.97 -14.28 22.23
N GLU A 88 -21.14 -15.05 21.51
CA GLU A 88 -20.28 -16.07 22.12
C GLU A 88 -19.19 -15.44 22.97
N MET A 89 -18.51 -14.42 22.45
CA MET A 89 -17.48 -13.67 23.18
C MET A 89 -18.04 -13.05 24.46
N ILE A 90 -19.19 -12.38 24.40
CA ILE A 90 -19.83 -11.75 25.58
C ILE A 90 -20.24 -12.81 26.61
N ARG A 91 -20.72 -13.99 26.18
CA ARG A 91 -21.01 -15.10 27.10
C ARG A 91 -19.77 -15.60 27.82
N ALA A 92 -18.62 -15.63 27.14
CA ALA A 92 -17.37 -16.15 27.70
C ALA A 92 -16.62 -15.13 28.56
N GLN A 93 -16.56 -13.86 28.14
CA GLN A 93 -15.71 -12.82 28.73
C GLN A 93 -16.50 -11.77 29.53
N GLY A 94 -17.84 -11.85 29.52
CA GLY A 94 -18.71 -10.84 30.11
C GLY A 94 -18.88 -9.61 29.21
N MET A 95 -19.71 -8.68 29.66
CA MET A 95 -19.97 -7.44 28.93
C MET A 95 -18.73 -6.54 28.95
N TYR A 96 -18.38 -6.00 27.79
CA TYR A 96 -17.30 -5.03 27.63
C TYR A 96 -17.65 -3.67 28.27
N ASP A 97 -16.63 -2.90 28.62
CA ASP A 97 -16.78 -1.55 29.19
C ASP A 97 -16.94 -0.48 28.11
N SER A 98 -16.32 -0.67 26.94
CA SER A 98 -16.53 0.20 25.78
C SER A 98 -16.37 -0.53 24.45
N LEU A 99 -17.05 -0.01 23.44
CA LEU A 99 -16.97 -0.47 22.06
C LEU A 99 -16.57 0.70 21.17
N TYR A 100 -15.53 0.48 20.37
CA TYR A 100 -15.17 1.35 19.26
C TYR A 100 -15.58 0.68 17.96
N VAL A 101 -16.46 1.34 17.21
CA VAL A 101 -16.83 0.91 15.86
C VAL A 101 -16.31 1.96 14.89
N LYS A 102 -15.48 1.52 13.94
CA LYS A 102 -15.14 2.31 12.77
C LYS A 102 -15.82 1.68 11.58
N GLU A 103 -16.94 2.26 11.19
CA GLU A 103 -17.57 2.01 9.92
C GLU A 103 -16.86 2.88 8.88
N TYR A 104 -16.44 2.29 7.76
CA TYR A 104 -16.10 3.04 6.57
C TYR A 104 -17.37 3.04 5.70
N PRO A 105 -18.27 4.04 5.85
CA PRO A 105 -19.68 3.89 5.45
C PRO A 105 -19.91 4.04 3.95
N GLU A 106 -18.89 4.39 3.18
CA GLU A 106 -19.02 4.60 1.75
C GLU A 106 -18.24 3.51 1.02
N LYS A 107 -18.93 2.77 0.15
CA LYS A 107 -18.27 2.12 -0.99
C LYS A 107 -17.56 3.21 -1.76
N VAL A 108 -16.26 3.33 -1.53
CA VAL A 108 -15.50 4.37 -2.22
C VAL A 108 -15.12 3.83 -3.57
N LEU A 109 -15.70 4.43 -4.60
CA LEU A 109 -15.27 4.20 -5.97
C LEU A 109 -13.88 4.82 -6.13
N SER A 110 -12.89 3.98 -6.36
CA SER A 110 -11.56 4.41 -6.79
C SER A 110 -11.48 4.22 -8.30
N THR A 111 -11.20 5.30 -9.02
CA THR A 111 -10.93 5.24 -10.45
C THR A 111 -9.43 5.33 -10.68
N PHE A 112 -8.87 4.34 -11.36
CA PHE A 112 -7.47 4.30 -11.75
C PHE A 112 -7.30 4.62 -13.23
N TYR A 113 -6.49 5.63 -13.51
CA TYR A 113 -6.02 6.02 -14.82
C TYR A 113 -4.61 5.48 -14.99
N ILE A 114 -4.44 4.50 -15.87
CA ILE A 114 -3.23 3.66 -15.89
C ILE A 114 -2.53 3.78 -17.23
N TRP A 115 -1.30 4.28 -17.19
CA TRP A 115 -0.41 4.34 -18.35
C TRP A 115 0.49 3.10 -18.33
N ASP A 116 0.01 2.05 -18.99
CA ASP A 116 0.65 0.72 -18.97
C ASP A 116 2.14 0.77 -19.34
N GLU A 117 2.50 1.48 -20.42
CA GLU A 117 3.87 1.56 -20.92
C GLU A 117 4.74 2.56 -20.15
N LEU A 118 4.12 3.56 -19.50
CA LEU A 118 4.86 4.53 -18.71
C LEU A 118 5.11 4.02 -17.28
N GLY A 119 4.44 2.94 -16.86
CA GLY A 119 4.67 2.34 -15.55
C GLY A 119 4.17 3.20 -14.39
N PHE A 120 3.10 3.98 -14.59
CA PHE A 120 2.44 4.69 -13.49
C PHE A 120 0.92 4.68 -13.61
N ASN A 121 0.25 4.88 -12.48
CA ASN A 121 -1.18 5.15 -12.43
C ASN A 121 -1.48 6.39 -11.57
N ILE A 122 -2.67 6.93 -11.79
CA ILE A 122 -3.23 8.02 -11.00
C ILE A 122 -4.60 7.56 -10.53
N SER A 123 -4.90 7.72 -9.25
CA SER A 123 -6.20 7.40 -8.70
C SER A 123 -6.97 8.66 -8.29
N THR A 124 -8.27 8.66 -8.56
CA THR A 124 -9.24 9.58 -7.95
C THR A 124 -10.12 8.80 -6.97
N ARG A 125 -10.74 9.50 -6.02
CA ARG A 125 -11.54 8.89 -4.95
C ARG A 125 -12.95 9.47 -4.94
N GLY A 126 -13.95 8.61 -4.93
CA GLY A 126 -15.36 8.98 -5.02
C GLY A 126 -15.73 9.48 -6.43
N THR A 127 -16.65 10.43 -6.50
CA THR A 127 -17.10 11.06 -7.76
C THR A 127 -16.28 12.30 -8.13
N SER A 128 -15.20 12.59 -7.39
CA SER A 128 -14.37 13.76 -7.63
C SER A 128 -13.35 13.52 -8.75
N ASP A 129 -13.14 14.53 -9.59
CA ASP A 129 -12.03 14.58 -10.57
C ASP A 129 -10.68 14.96 -9.92
N THR A 130 -10.67 15.15 -8.61
CA THR A 130 -9.45 15.46 -7.84
C THR A 130 -8.60 14.22 -7.68
N ILE A 131 -7.30 14.38 -7.91
CA ILE A 131 -6.31 13.33 -7.73
C ILE A 131 -6.19 13.00 -6.24
N ALA A 132 -6.39 11.73 -5.92
CA ALA A 132 -6.11 11.19 -4.59
C ALA A 132 -4.64 10.79 -4.47
N ARG A 133 -4.12 10.04 -5.46
CA ARG A 133 -2.74 9.53 -5.44
C ARG A 133 -2.17 9.41 -6.84
N ILE A 134 -0.85 9.55 -6.95
CA ILE A 134 -0.05 9.13 -8.09
C ILE A 134 0.83 7.98 -7.61
N CYS A 135 0.81 6.84 -8.32
CA CYS A 135 1.68 5.70 -8.03
C CYS A 135 2.56 5.41 -9.24
N ILE A 136 3.88 5.51 -9.05
CA ILE A 136 4.89 5.18 -10.06
C ILE A 136 5.47 3.81 -9.70
N PHE A 137 5.61 2.93 -10.69
CA PHE A 137 6.05 1.54 -10.52
C PHE A 137 7.34 1.29 -11.32
N PRO A 138 8.52 1.42 -10.69
CA PRO A 138 9.80 1.19 -11.35
C PRO A 138 10.09 -0.27 -11.73
N LEU A 139 9.27 -1.19 -11.23
CA LEU A 139 9.35 -2.62 -11.49
C LEU A 139 8.07 -3.11 -12.19
N PRO A 140 8.15 -4.17 -13.02
CA PRO A 140 6.98 -4.79 -13.65
C PRO A 140 6.19 -5.60 -12.62
N MET A 141 5.43 -4.91 -11.75
CA MET A 141 4.82 -5.50 -10.55
C MET A 141 3.90 -6.69 -10.83
N ARG A 142 3.20 -6.71 -11.97
CA ARG A 142 2.37 -7.85 -12.38
C ARG A 142 3.16 -9.15 -12.58
N ALA A 143 4.43 -9.05 -12.97
CA ALA A 143 5.29 -10.19 -13.21
C ALA A 143 6.05 -10.65 -11.95
N ILE A 144 6.22 -9.75 -10.97
CA ILE A 144 7.01 -10.01 -9.75
C ILE A 144 6.11 -10.40 -8.58
N ARG A 145 4.87 -9.92 -8.53
CA ARG A 145 3.94 -10.27 -7.44
C ARG A 145 3.51 -11.73 -7.53
N SER A 146 3.42 -12.38 -6.38
CA SER A 146 2.89 -13.72 -6.28
C SER A 146 1.36 -13.67 -6.27
N PRO A 147 0.67 -14.54 -7.06
CA PRO A 147 -0.78 -14.69 -6.97
C PRO A 147 -1.27 -15.31 -5.66
N PHE A 148 -0.36 -15.89 -4.87
CA PHE A 148 -0.66 -16.56 -3.61
C PHE A 148 0.43 -16.27 -2.59
N SER A 149 0.07 -15.97 -1.34
CA SER A 149 1.04 -16.06 -0.25
C SER A 149 1.49 -17.52 -0.21
N LYS A 150 2.76 -17.81 -0.54
CA LYS A 150 3.21 -19.18 -0.79
C LYS A 150 3.13 -20.12 0.44
N ASN A 151 2.62 -19.68 1.58
CA ASN A 151 2.60 -20.44 2.84
C ASN A 151 1.36 -20.19 3.71
N LYS A 152 0.17 -20.62 3.30
CA LYS A 152 -0.90 -20.95 4.27
C LYS A 152 -1.29 -22.42 4.15
N PRO A 153 -0.66 -23.32 4.92
CA PRO A 153 -0.95 -24.76 4.88
C PRO A 153 -2.39 -25.15 5.27
N ASN A 154 -3.24 -24.20 5.72
CA ASN A 154 -4.58 -24.48 6.27
C ASN A 154 -5.69 -23.49 5.81
N SER A 155 -5.48 -22.69 4.76
CA SER A 155 -6.51 -21.71 4.33
C SER A 155 -7.74 -22.41 3.73
N GLN A 156 -8.93 -22.11 4.28
CA GLN A 156 -10.20 -22.61 3.74
C GLN A 156 -10.40 -22.20 2.26
N PRO A 157 -11.11 -22.99 1.43
CA PRO A 157 -11.32 -22.68 0.01
C PRO A 157 -11.89 -21.27 -0.28
N LYS A 158 -12.66 -20.70 0.65
CA LYS A 158 -13.19 -19.33 0.54
C LYS A 158 -12.10 -18.26 0.69
N ALA A 159 -11.17 -18.44 1.62
CA ALA A 159 -10.05 -17.53 1.80
C ALA A 159 -9.15 -17.50 0.56
N ILE A 160 -8.94 -18.65 -0.08
CA ILE A 160 -8.18 -18.74 -1.35
C ILE A 160 -8.89 -17.97 -2.49
N ALA A 161 -10.22 -18.05 -2.56
CA ALA A 161 -11.00 -17.35 -3.59
C ALA A 161 -11.01 -15.82 -3.38
N ALA A 162 -11.11 -15.37 -2.12
CA ALA A 162 -10.98 -13.95 -1.76
C ALA A 162 -9.58 -13.42 -2.06
N GLU A 163 -8.52 -14.13 -1.64
CA GLU A 163 -7.13 -13.78 -1.94
C GLU A 163 -6.87 -13.68 -3.45
N LYS A 164 -7.46 -14.59 -4.25
CA LYS A 164 -7.38 -14.54 -5.71
C LYS A 164 -8.10 -13.31 -6.29
N LYS A 165 -9.30 -13.00 -5.80
CA LYS A 165 -10.06 -11.81 -6.23
C LYS A 165 -9.28 -10.54 -5.88
N ASP A 166 -8.73 -10.43 -4.68
CA ASP A 166 -7.93 -9.29 -4.25
C ASP A 166 -6.66 -9.15 -5.09
N TYR A 167 -6.02 -10.27 -5.43
CA TYR A 167 -4.88 -10.26 -6.35
C TYR A 167 -5.27 -9.77 -7.75
N GLU A 168 -6.38 -10.27 -8.30
CA GLU A 168 -6.91 -9.84 -9.60
C GLU A 168 -7.28 -8.34 -9.57
N ASP A 169 -7.98 -7.89 -8.54
CA ASP A 169 -8.37 -6.50 -8.34
C ASP A 169 -7.12 -5.62 -8.22
N TYR A 170 -6.14 -5.99 -7.40
CA TYR A 170 -4.86 -5.29 -7.30
C TYR A 170 -4.12 -5.22 -8.63
N THR A 171 -3.94 -6.36 -9.31
CA THR A 171 -3.17 -6.41 -10.57
C THR A 171 -3.83 -5.63 -11.71
N ARG A 172 -5.17 -5.52 -11.74
CA ARG A 172 -5.86 -4.62 -12.66
C ARG A 172 -5.40 -3.17 -12.47
N SER A 173 -5.19 -2.72 -11.24
CA SER A 173 -4.78 -1.32 -10.96
C SER A 173 -3.33 -1.03 -11.36
N LEU A 174 -2.50 -2.08 -11.51
CA LEU A 174 -1.09 -1.93 -11.84
C LEU A 174 -0.87 -1.74 -13.35
N PRO A 175 0.10 -0.90 -13.76
CA PRO A 175 0.62 -0.89 -15.13
C PRO A 175 1.14 -2.26 -15.57
N LYS A 176 1.18 -2.50 -16.89
CA LYS A 176 1.82 -3.69 -17.48
C LYS A 176 3.34 -3.59 -17.52
N GLY A 177 3.85 -2.39 -17.82
CA GLY A 177 5.28 -2.10 -17.91
C GLY A 177 5.86 -1.54 -16.61
N ALA A 178 7.15 -1.25 -16.66
CA ALA A 178 7.90 -0.61 -15.60
C ALA A 178 8.22 0.84 -15.98
N PHE A 179 8.24 1.73 -15.00
CA PHE A 179 8.68 3.10 -15.21
C PHE A 179 10.18 3.14 -15.52
N LYS A 180 10.53 3.83 -16.60
CA LYS A 180 11.92 4.02 -17.07
C LYS A 180 12.27 5.50 -17.28
N GLY A 181 11.53 6.40 -16.65
CA GLY A 181 11.78 7.84 -16.75
C GLY A 181 12.75 8.36 -15.69
N LYS A 182 12.86 9.69 -15.64
CA LYS A 182 13.61 10.41 -14.61
C LYS A 182 12.66 10.92 -13.53
N ILE A 183 13.12 10.92 -12.29
CA ILE A 183 12.42 11.56 -11.16
C ILE A 183 13.38 12.56 -10.54
N THR A 184 12.88 13.77 -10.32
CA THR A 184 13.59 14.84 -9.61
C THR A 184 12.90 15.10 -8.28
N TYR A 185 13.69 15.14 -7.20
CA TYR A 185 13.24 15.39 -5.84
C TYR A 185 14.26 16.28 -5.12
N ASN A 186 13.82 17.42 -4.58
CA ASN A 186 14.68 18.42 -3.92
C ASN A 186 15.96 18.77 -4.71
N GLY A 187 15.82 18.97 -6.03
CA GLY A 187 16.92 19.27 -6.94
C GLY A 187 17.80 18.08 -7.34
N ASN A 188 17.63 16.92 -6.70
CA ASN A 188 18.35 15.69 -7.02
C ASN A 188 17.56 14.86 -8.05
N THR A 189 18.23 14.33 -9.07
CA THR A 189 17.56 13.59 -10.16
C THR A 189 18.12 12.19 -10.30
N CYS A 190 17.20 11.21 -10.41
CA CYS A 190 17.51 9.81 -10.64
C CYS A 190 16.86 9.32 -11.93
N ASP A 191 17.63 8.61 -12.76
CA ASP A 191 17.16 8.01 -14.02
C ASP A 191 16.89 6.52 -13.84
N PHE A 192 15.61 6.15 -13.77
CA PHE A 192 15.17 4.77 -13.54
C PHE A 192 15.38 3.87 -14.77
N SER A 193 15.70 4.41 -15.96
CA SER A 193 16.16 3.59 -17.09
C SER A 193 17.54 2.97 -16.85
N GLN A 194 18.35 3.59 -15.98
CA GLN A 194 19.75 3.23 -15.72
C GLN A 194 19.95 2.45 -14.41
N LEU A 195 18.86 2.10 -13.73
CA LEU A 195 18.89 1.36 -12.47
C LEU A 195 18.53 -0.11 -12.69
N LYS A 196 19.28 -0.98 -12.00
CA LYS A 196 18.97 -2.41 -11.87
C LYS A 196 17.97 -2.63 -10.74
N ALA A 197 17.29 -3.77 -10.75
CA ALA A 197 16.36 -4.17 -9.69
C ALA A 197 17.04 -4.46 -8.33
N THR A 198 18.34 -4.22 -8.19
CA THR A 198 19.11 -4.32 -6.94
C THR A 198 19.77 -2.99 -6.56
N ASP A 199 19.48 -1.90 -7.28
CA ASP A 199 20.17 -0.60 -7.14
C ASP A 199 19.47 0.33 -6.13
N TRP A 200 18.87 -0.21 -5.06
CA TRP A 200 18.19 0.62 -4.03
C TRP A 200 19.11 1.71 -3.47
N ASP A 201 20.31 1.35 -2.98
CA ASP A 201 21.22 2.31 -2.36
C ASP A 201 21.70 3.39 -3.35
N LYS A 202 21.90 3.01 -4.61
CA LYS A 202 22.26 3.94 -5.68
C LYS A 202 21.13 4.95 -5.93
N MET A 203 19.88 4.52 -5.93
CA MET A 203 18.71 5.39 -6.06
C MET A 203 18.59 6.34 -4.86
N VAL A 204 18.72 5.83 -3.63
CA VAL A 204 18.69 6.64 -2.39
C VAL A 204 19.71 7.77 -2.46
N LYS A 205 20.96 7.43 -2.84
CA LYS A 205 22.04 8.41 -2.99
C LYS A 205 21.77 9.42 -4.11
N GLN A 206 21.28 8.97 -5.27
CA GLN A 206 20.98 9.85 -6.41
C GLN A 206 19.84 10.83 -6.15
N LEU A 207 18.88 10.48 -5.28
CA LEU A 207 17.77 11.35 -4.88
C LEU A 207 18.05 12.14 -3.58
N GLY A 208 19.20 11.94 -2.94
CA GLY A 208 19.53 12.61 -1.68
C GLY A 208 18.61 12.21 -0.51
N LEU A 209 18.14 10.96 -0.49
CA LEU A 209 17.25 10.41 0.53
C LEU A 209 18.01 9.80 1.72
N GLU A 210 19.24 10.28 1.95
CA GLU A 210 20.12 9.82 3.02
C GLU A 210 19.87 10.64 4.31
N GLY A 211 19.93 9.98 5.47
CA GLY A 211 19.92 10.64 6.78
C GLY A 211 18.63 10.51 7.60
N ALA A 212 18.71 10.93 8.87
CA ALA A 212 17.69 10.73 9.90
C ALA A 212 16.36 11.48 9.67
N TYR A 213 16.27 12.31 8.63
CA TYR A 213 15.02 12.98 8.24
C TYR A 213 14.12 12.09 7.37
N TYR A 214 14.65 10.99 6.84
CA TYR A 214 13.94 10.03 5.99
C TYR A 214 13.77 8.64 6.62
N ASP A 215 14.43 8.42 7.76
CA ASP A 215 14.44 7.18 8.56
C ASP A 215 14.15 7.54 10.03
N ASP A 216 13.13 6.94 10.65
CA ASP A 216 12.94 7.11 12.10
C ASP A 216 14.09 6.37 12.85
N PRO A 217 14.46 6.80 14.07
CA PRO A 217 15.48 6.10 14.85
C PRO A 217 15.00 4.69 15.23
N GLY A 218 15.64 3.65 14.70
CA GLY A 218 15.30 2.25 14.96
C GLY A 218 15.00 1.42 13.71
N ASP A 219 15.02 2.05 12.54
CA ASP A 219 14.54 1.47 11.29
C ASP A 219 15.53 0.47 10.67
N SER A 220 15.05 -0.74 10.34
CA SER A 220 15.88 -1.76 9.71
C SER A 220 16.33 -1.31 8.31
N LYS A 221 17.49 -1.81 7.85
CA LYS A 221 17.98 -1.54 6.49
C LYS A 221 16.92 -1.76 5.40
N GLN A 222 15.93 -2.64 5.61
CA GLN A 222 14.90 -2.99 4.62
C GLN A 222 13.74 -1.98 4.48
N TRP A 223 13.74 -0.84 5.17
CA TRP A 223 12.56 0.02 5.22
C TRP A 223 12.43 1.02 4.05
N SER A 224 11.18 1.44 3.84
CA SER A 224 10.77 2.44 2.86
C SER A 224 11.15 3.85 3.31
N ARG A 225 11.38 4.79 2.38
CA ARG A 225 11.70 6.18 2.71
C ARG A 225 10.45 7.05 2.60
N ARG A 226 10.18 7.87 3.62
CA ARG A 226 9.00 8.77 3.66
C ARG A 226 9.42 10.19 4.00
N ASN A 227 8.91 11.18 3.28
CA ASN A 227 8.92 12.56 3.75
C ASN A 227 7.57 12.90 4.42
N ARG A 228 7.61 13.46 5.64
CA ARG A 228 6.46 14.03 6.34
C ARG A 228 6.45 15.56 6.17
N SER A 229 6.21 16.05 4.96
CA SER A 229 5.73 17.43 4.77
C SER A 229 4.22 17.45 5.06
N TYR A 230 3.70 18.55 5.61
CA TYR A 230 2.31 18.66 6.07
C TYR A 230 1.27 18.71 4.93
N GLU A 231 1.69 18.93 3.68
CA GLU A 231 0.77 19.16 2.55
C GLU A 231 0.85 18.09 1.45
N VAL A 232 2.01 17.42 1.30
CA VAL A 232 2.24 16.35 0.32
C VAL A 232 3.12 15.28 0.93
N HIS A 233 2.67 14.03 0.87
CA HIS A 233 3.40 12.85 1.30
C HIS A 233 3.96 12.09 0.09
N ILE A 234 5.28 12.00 0.03
CA ILE A 234 5.98 11.12 -0.91
C ILE A 234 6.58 9.95 -0.13
N THR A 235 6.25 8.73 -0.57
CA THR A 235 6.81 7.50 -0.02
C THR A 235 7.45 6.67 -1.13
N PHE A 236 8.72 6.31 -0.95
CA PHE A 236 9.47 5.37 -1.77
C PHE A 236 9.45 4.01 -1.07
N ASN A 237 8.59 3.10 -1.53
CA ASN A 237 8.47 1.79 -0.90
C ASN A 237 9.62 0.87 -1.33
N ARG A 238 10.50 0.51 -0.41
CA ARG A 238 11.54 -0.51 -0.66
C ARG A 238 10.88 -1.89 -0.63
N MET A 239 11.35 -2.80 -1.47
CA MET A 239 11.01 -4.20 -1.37
C MET A 239 12.23 -5.08 -1.64
N THR A 240 12.26 -6.24 -0.98
CA THR A 240 13.13 -7.36 -1.30
C THR A 240 12.28 -8.61 -1.54
N ASN A 241 12.62 -9.44 -2.54
CA ASN A 241 11.89 -10.69 -2.79
C ASN A 241 12.48 -11.90 -2.08
N GLU A 242 13.61 -11.75 -1.40
CA GLU A 242 14.16 -12.78 -0.52
C GLU A 242 13.24 -12.98 0.69
N GLY A 243 12.74 -14.21 0.88
CA GLY A 243 11.87 -14.57 2.00
C GLY A 243 10.47 -13.94 2.00
N SER A 244 10.09 -13.19 0.96
CA SER A 244 8.77 -12.56 0.89
C SER A 244 7.69 -13.53 0.44
N ILE A 245 6.56 -13.54 1.15
CA ILE A 245 5.38 -14.33 0.78
C ILE A 245 4.57 -13.68 -0.35
N ASP A 246 4.67 -12.36 -0.52
CA ASP A 246 3.86 -11.60 -1.47
C ASP A 246 4.50 -11.51 -2.87
N TYR A 247 5.77 -11.89 -3.00
CA TYR A 247 6.54 -11.80 -4.23
C TYR A 247 7.07 -13.16 -4.68
N ARG A 248 7.31 -13.28 -5.98
CA ARG A 248 8.00 -14.44 -6.55
C ARG A 248 9.44 -14.49 -6.04
N SER A 249 9.95 -15.70 -5.84
CA SER A 249 11.27 -15.92 -5.25
C SER A 249 12.40 -15.43 -6.17
N PRO A 250 13.61 -15.21 -5.63
CA PRO A 250 14.78 -14.88 -6.45
C PRO A 250 15.05 -15.87 -7.59
N ASP A 251 14.75 -17.16 -7.40
CA ASP A 251 14.92 -18.18 -8.44
C ASP A 251 13.93 -18.02 -9.61
N GLU A 252 12.76 -17.41 -9.37
CA GLU A 252 11.73 -17.22 -10.39
C GLU A 252 11.90 -15.94 -11.19
N VAL A 253 12.34 -14.85 -10.54
CA VAL A 253 12.36 -13.50 -11.14
C VAL A 253 13.67 -12.73 -10.96
N GLY A 254 14.71 -13.38 -10.43
CA GLY A 254 15.96 -12.74 -10.01
C GLY A 254 15.85 -12.05 -8.65
N SER A 255 16.98 -11.76 -8.02
CA SER A 255 17.00 -11.00 -6.75
C SER A 255 16.54 -9.56 -6.96
N ILE A 256 15.69 -9.09 -6.06
CA ILE A 256 15.15 -7.74 -6.05
C ILE A 256 15.50 -7.10 -4.73
N ASP A 257 16.05 -5.90 -4.82
CA ASP A 257 16.26 -4.95 -3.72
C ASP A 257 16.13 -3.54 -4.28
N PHE A 258 14.89 -3.05 -4.34
CA PHE A 258 14.57 -1.84 -5.10
C PHE A 258 13.26 -1.19 -4.67
N VAL A 259 12.89 -0.12 -5.37
CA VAL A 259 11.62 0.58 -5.19
C VAL A 259 10.48 -0.25 -5.80
N GLU A 260 9.57 -0.76 -4.97
CA GLU A 260 8.32 -1.38 -5.39
C GLU A 260 7.44 -0.37 -6.13
N LYS A 261 7.21 0.77 -5.47
CA LYS A 261 6.39 1.87 -5.95
C LYS A 261 6.74 3.15 -5.22
N ILE A 262 6.54 4.26 -5.91
CA ILE A 262 6.61 5.62 -5.37
C ILE A 262 5.18 6.12 -5.29
N ILE A 263 4.74 6.49 -4.08
CA ILE A 263 3.40 7.02 -3.84
C ILE A 263 3.54 8.50 -3.55
N ILE A 264 2.78 9.30 -4.28
CA ILE A 264 2.61 10.73 -4.02
C ILE A 264 1.14 10.94 -3.70
N SER A 265 0.85 11.46 -2.50
CA SER A 265 -0.50 11.75 -2.03
C SER A 265 -0.54 13.03 -1.21
N LYS A 266 -1.74 13.57 -1.03
CA LYS A 266 -2.03 14.53 0.05
C LYS A 266 -2.30 13.76 1.34
#